data_AF-A0A963I741-F1
#
_entry.id   AF-A0A963I741-F1
#
_cell.length_a   1.000
_cell.length_b   1.000
_cell.length_c   1.000
_cell.angle_alpha   90.00
_cell.angle_beta   90.00
_cell.angle_gamma   90.00
#
_symmetry.space_group_name_H-M   'P 1'
#
loop_
_entity.id
_entity.type
_entity.pdbx_description
1 polymer ?
#
loop_
_entity_poly.entity_id
_entity_poly.type
_entity_poly.pdbx_seq_one_letter_code
_entity_poly.pdbx_strand_id
1 'polypeptide(L)'
;MATAQNAATAPASALQQTLQNFFNLPGRQKMAMLMALATAIALVVGVLLWSRTQDYAILFSNLEERDGGAIVTALQAQNVPYKFTSGGGAIMVPGDRVHDIRLQLAAQGLPRGGMVGFELMENQKLGVSQFHEQINYQRGLEGELSRTIQAIGSVAGARVHLAIPKRTAFLRDDKTPTASVFVNLHPGRNLDAAQVAGIVHLVASSVPNMSNESVSVIDETGKLLTSK
;
A
#
# COMPACT_ATOMS: atom_id res chain seq x y z
N MET A 1 30.49 -72.90 -63.85
CA MET A 1 29.22 -72.22 -63.52
C MET A 1 29.09 -72.28 -62.01
N ALA A 2 29.41 -71.19 -61.29
CA ALA A 2 28.45 -70.20 -60.75
C ALA A 2 27.43 -70.89 -59.83
N THR A 3 27.30 -70.57 -58.53
CA THR A 3 27.11 -69.24 -57.95
C THR A 3 27.43 -69.18 -56.44
N ALA A 4 28.00 -68.03 -56.04
CA ALA A 4 27.94 -67.27 -54.78
C ALA A 4 27.56 -67.94 -53.43
N GLN A 5 28.45 -67.75 -52.44
CA GLN A 5 28.03 -67.51 -51.06
C GLN A 5 29.02 -66.55 -50.36
N ASN A 6 28.75 -65.25 -50.49
CA ASN A 6 29.31 -64.19 -49.66
C ASN A 6 28.47 -64.14 -48.37
N ALA A 7 29.00 -64.66 -47.26
CA ALA A 7 28.42 -64.45 -45.94
C ALA A 7 29.15 -63.28 -45.28
N ALA A 8 28.49 -62.12 -45.28
CA ALA A 8 28.92 -60.97 -44.51
C ALA A 8 28.91 -61.32 -43.02
N THR A 9 30.09 -61.39 -42.41
CA THR A 9 30.24 -61.46 -40.95
C THR A 9 29.80 -60.13 -40.35
N ALA A 10 28.62 -60.13 -39.71
CA ALA A 10 28.11 -59.01 -38.94
C ALA A 10 29.07 -58.65 -37.78
N PRO A 11 29.29 -57.37 -37.45
CA PRO A 11 30.17 -56.96 -36.36
C PRO A 11 29.45 -57.15 -35.01
N ALA A 12 29.32 -58.39 -34.56
CA ALA A 12 28.78 -58.70 -33.23
C ALA A 12 29.78 -58.39 -32.08
N SER A 13 30.97 -57.88 -32.39
CA SER A 13 32.07 -57.72 -31.44
C SER A 13 32.22 -56.32 -30.85
N ALA A 14 31.63 -55.27 -31.42
CA ALA A 14 31.87 -53.89 -30.95
C ALA A 14 31.36 -53.64 -29.51
N LEU A 15 30.20 -54.21 -29.17
CA LEU A 15 29.59 -54.13 -27.83
C LEU A 15 30.28 -55.06 -26.81
N GLN A 16 30.70 -56.25 -27.23
CA GLN A 16 31.42 -57.17 -26.35
C GLN A 16 32.88 -56.73 -26.10
N GLN A 17 33.54 -56.13 -27.09
CA GLN A 17 34.89 -55.56 -26.95
C GLN A 17 34.90 -54.28 -26.10
N THR A 18 33.87 -53.44 -26.19
CA THR A 18 33.73 -52.30 -25.27
C THR A 18 33.54 -52.77 -23.84
N LEU A 19 32.71 -53.80 -23.60
CA LEU A 19 32.53 -54.38 -22.27
C LEU A 19 33.81 -55.05 -21.71
N GLN A 20 34.56 -55.78 -22.53
CA GLN A 20 35.82 -56.42 -22.10
C GLN A 20 36.95 -55.40 -21.86
N ASN A 21 37.04 -54.35 -22.70
CA ASN A 21 38.01 -53.28 -22.49
C ASN A 21 37.74 -52.50 -21.20
N PHE A 22 36.47 -52.34 -20.81
CA PHE A 22 36.07 -51.71 -19.54
C PHE A 22 36.60 -52.44 -18.30
N PHE A 23 36.69 -53.78 -18.33
CA PHE A 23 37.21 -54.56 -17.20
C PHE A 23 38.74 -54.63 -17.16
N ASN A 24 39.44 -54.43 -18.28
CA ASN A 24 40.90 -54.53 -18.38
C ASN A 24 41.68 -53.20 -18.30
N LEU A 25 41.03 -52.06 -18.04
CA LEU A 25 41.76 -50.79 -17.87
C LEU A 25 42.58 -50.74 -16.55
N PRO A 26 43.81 -50.20 -16.58
CA PRO A 26 44.61 -49.94 -15.37
C PRO A 26 43.82 -49.10 -14.36
N GLY A 27 43.99 -49.34 -13.06
CA GLY A 27 43.18 -48.70 -12.00
C GLY A 27 43.13 -47.16 -12.08
N ARG A 28 44.20 -46.53 -12.57
CA ARG A 28 44.25 -45.08 -12.84
C ARG A 28 43.30 -44.64 -13.96
N GLN A 29 43.17 -45.41 -15.05
CA GLN A 29 42.23 -45.11 -16.14
C GLN A 29 40.78 -45.35 -15.74
N LYS A 30 40.48 -46.39 -14.94
CA LYS A 30 39.14 -46.58 -14.36
C LYS A 30 38.75 -45.41 -13.45
N MET A 31 39.68 -44.93 -12.63
CA MET A 31 39.46 -43.79 -11.74
C MET A 31 39.29 -42.47 -12.52
N ALA A 32 40.09 -42.25 -13.58
CA ALA A 32 39.93 -41.11 -14.47
C ALA A 32 38.58 -41.13 -15.21
N MET A 33 38.12 -42.30 -15.63
CA MET A 33 36.84 -42.46 -16.30
C MET A 33 35.65 -42.23 -15.35
N LEU A 34 35.73 -42.72 -14.10
CA LEU A 34 34.73 -42.44 -13.08
C LEU A 34 34.66 -40.95 -12.72
N MET A 35 35.81 -40.28 -12.61
CA MET A 35 35.88 -38.82 -12.42
C MET A 35 35.28 -38.07 -13.61
N ALA A 36 35.59 -38.48 -14.84
CA ALA A 36 35.01 -37.87 -16.03
C ALA A 36 33.48 -38.04 -16.07
N LEU A 37 32.97 -39.22 -15.71
CA LEU A 37 31.55 -39.51 -15.63
C LEU A 37 30.85 -38.69 -14.53
N ALA A 38 31.44 -38.63 -13.34
CA ALA A 38 30.93 -37.81 -12.24
C ALA A 38 30.89 -36.31 -12.62
N THR A 39 31.93 -35.83 -13.31
CA THR A 39 32.00 -34.45 -13.80
C THR A 39 30.94 -34.19 -14.86
N ALA A 40 30.72 -35.12 -15.79
CA ALA A 40 29.67 -35.00 -16.81
C ALA A 40 28.27 -34.96 -16.18
N ILE A 41 27.99 -35.83 -15.20
CA ILE A 41 26.73 -35.83 -14.45
C ILE A 41 26.57 -34.52 -13.69
N ALA A 42 27.61 -34.04 -13.00
CA ALA A 42 27.59 -32.78 -12.27
C ALA A 42 27.33 -31.58 -13.20
N LEU A 43 27.91 -31.56 -14.40
CA LEU A 43 27.65 -30.54 -15.41
C LEU A 43 26.20 -30.59 -15.92
N VAL A 44 25.67 -31.78 -16.22
CA VAL A 44 24.27 -31.93 -16.66
C VAL A 44 23.30 -31.50 -15.56
N VAL A 45 23.51 -31.94 -14.32
CA VAL A 45 22.69 -31.52 -13.17
C VAL A 45 22.83 -30.01 -12.92
N GLY A 46 24.05 -29.47 -13.03
CA GLY A 46 24.31 -28.03 -12.90
C GLY A 46 23.54 -27.21 -13.94
N VAL A 47 23.55 -27.64 -15.21
CA VAL A 47 22.78 -27.00 -16.30
C VAL A 47 21.28 -27.14 -16.07
N LEU A 48 20.80 -28.31 -15.63
CA LEU A 48 19.37 -28.54 -15.34
C LEU A 48 18.86 -27.72 -14.14
N LEU A 49 19.68 -27.53 -13.11
CA LEU A 49 19.35 -26.69 -11.96
C LEU A 49 19.41 -25.20 -12.34
N TRP A 50 20.35 -24.79 -13.19
CA TRP A 50 20.44 -23.42 -13.70
C TRP A 50 19.29 -23.07 -14.65
N SER A 51 18.79 -24.04 -15.41
CA SER A 51 17.73 -23.84 -16.41
C SER A 51 16.31 -23.83 -15.81
N ARG A 52 16.15 -23.88 -14.49
CA ARG A 52 14.84 -23.66 -13.85
C ARG A 52 14.49 -22.18 -13.95
N THR A 53 13.98 -21.76 -15.10
CA THR A 53 13.31 -20.48 -15.26
C THR A 53 12.07 -20.50 -14.39
N GLN A 54 12.15 -19.85 -13.23
CA GLN A 54 10.97 -19.61 -12.41
C GLN A 54 10.02 -18.75 -13.25
N ASP A 55 8.91 -19.32 -13.72
CA ASP A 55 7.90 -18.55 -14.43
C ASP A 55 7.27 -17.58 -13.45
N TYR A 56 7.36 -16.27 -13.73
CA TYR A 56 6.75 -15.25 -12.89
C TYR A 56 5.36 -14.95 -13.43
N ALA A 57 4.37 -14.98 -12.55
CA ALA A 57 3.01 -14.59 -12.89
C ALA A 57 2.56 -13.41 -12.03
N ILE A 58 1.59 -12.66 -12.57
CA ILE A 58 1.08 -11.43 -11.95
C ILE A 58 0.29 -11.80 -10.70
N LEU A 59 0.73 -11.29 -9.55
CA LEU A 59 0.04 -11.43 -8.29
C LEU A 59 -1.10 -10.41 -8.17
N PHE A 60 -0.77 -9.13 -8.37
CA PHE A 60 -1.70 -8.00 -8.38
C PHE A 60 -1.26 -6.94 -9.41
N SER A 61 -2.24 -6.29 -10.04
CA SER A 61 -2.09 -5.21 -11.03
C SER A 61 -2.89 -3.99 -10.59
N ASN A 62 -2.47 -2.79 -11.00
CA ASN A 62 -3.14 -1.52 -10.69
C ASN A 62 -3.21 -1.24 -9.17
N LEU A 63 -2.11 -1.50 -8.47
CA LEU A 63 -1.99 -1.25 -7.03
C LEU A 63 -1.82 0.25 -6.76
N GLU A 64 -2.58 0.78 -5.80
CA GLU A 64 -2.28 2.08 -5.20
C GLU A 64 -0.95 1.99 -4.44
N GLU A 65 -0.15 3.06 -4.43
CA GLU A 65 1.20 3.08 -3.83
C GLU A 65 1.22 2.57 -2.38
N ARG A 66 0.14 2.83 -1.63
CA ARG A 66 -0.05 2.38 -0.24
C ARG A 66 -0.24 0.87 -0.11
N ASP A 67 -0.96 0.24 -1.04
CA ASP A 67 -1.20 -1.21 -1.05
C ASP A 67 0.02 -1.97 -1.58
N GLY A 68 0.75 -1.38 -2.53
CA GLY A 68 2.02 -1.93 -3.02
C GLY A 68 3.05 -2.11 -1.90
N GLY A 69 3.22 -1.13 -1.02
CA GLY A 69 4.16 -1.21 0.11
C GLY A 69 3.81 -2.29 1.13
N ALA A 70 2.52 -2.44 1.45
CA ALA A 70 2.05 -3.45 2.40
C ALA A 70 2.22 -4.88 1.86
N ILE A 71 1.94 -5.09 0.57
CA ILE A 71 2.13 -6.38 -0.10
C ILE A 71 3.61 -6.73 -0.18
N VAL A 72 4.48 -5.79 -0.53
CA VAL A 72 5.94 -6.02 -0.56
C VAL A 72 6.45 -6.42 0.83
N THR A 73 6.00 -5.74 1.89
CA THR A 73 6.38 -6.06 3.27
C THR A 73 5.96 -7.48 3.66
N ALA A 74 4.74 -7.89 3.29
CA ALA A 74 4.24 -9.23 3.55
C ALA A 74 5.00 -10.31 2.75
N LEU A 75 5.30 -10.04 1.47
CA LEU A 75 6.10 -10.94 0.63
C LEU A 75 7.54 -11.10 1.16
N GLN A 76 8.15 -10.01 1.64
CA GLN A 76 9.47 -10.04 2.27
C GLN A 76 9.45 -10.84 3.58
N ALA A 77 8.45 -10.64 4.44
CA ALA A 77 8.30 -11.39 5.69
C ALA A 77 8.17 -12.91 5.44
N GLN A 78 7.57 -13.30 4.32
CA GLN A 78 7.39 -14.69 3.91
C GLN A 78 8.55 -15.23 3.05
N ASN A 79 9.61 -14.44 2.82
CA ASN A 79 10.75 -14.79 1.95
C ASN A 79 10.32 -15.22 0.53
N VAL A 80 9.28 -14.57 0.00
CA VAL A 80 8.79 -14.82 -1.36
C VAL A 80 9.56 -13.92 -2.34
N PRO A 81 10.24 -14.48 -3.35
CA PRO A 81 10.88 -13.67 -4.38
C PRO A 81 9.80 -12.95 -5.22
N TYR A 82 9.99 -11.65 -5.45
CA TYR A 82 9.05 -10.82 -6.20
C TYR A 82 9.77 -9.97 -7.25
N LYS A 83 9.04 -9.58 -8.30
CA LYS A 83 9.51 -8.69 -9.37
C LYS A 83 8.44 -7.67 -9.72
N PHE A 84 8.86 -6.50 -10.20
CA PHE A 84 7.94 -5.49 -10.74
C PHE A 84 7.87 -5.59 -12.27
N THR A 85 6.70 -5.28 -12.85
CA THR A 85 6.57 -5.11 -14.30
C THR A 85 7.24 -3.81 -14.76
N SER A 86 7.54 -3.69 -16.06
CA SER A 86 8.26 -2.57 -16.70
C SER A 86 7.56 -1.20 -16.61
N GLY A 87 6.43 -1.11 -15.91
CA GLY A 87 5.69 0.13 -15.63
C GLY A 87 5.33 0.32 -14.15
N GLY A 88 5.95 -0.43 -13.23
CA GLY A 88 5.80 -0.27 -11.77
C GLY A 88 4.44 -0.65 -11.16
N GLY A 89 3.38 -0.72 -11.97
CA GLY A 89 2.00 -0.92 -11.51
C GLY A 89 1.58 -2.36 -11.23
N ALA A 90 2.49 -3.34 -11.25
CA ALA A 90 2.16 -4.74 -10.96
C ALA A 90 3.32 -5.48 -10.28
N ILE A 91 2.96 -6.35 -9.33
CA ILE A 91 3.87 -7.23 -8.59
C ILE A 91 3.71 -8.65 -9.13
N MET A 92 4.84 -9.29 -9.44
CA MET A 92 4.91 -10.66 -9.95
C MET A 92 5.63 -11.56 -8.95
N VAL A 93 5.16 -12.80 -8.83
CA VAL A 93 5.73 -13.85 -7.96
C VAL A 93 5.84 -15.17 -8.73
N PRO A 94 6.57 -16.18 -8.23
CA PRO A 94 6.64 -17.49 -8.86
C PRO A 94 5.25 -18.07 -9.11
N GLY A 95 4.98 -18.42 -10.37
CA GLY A 95 3.68 -18.85 -10.89
C GLY A 95 3.11 -20.07 -10.19
N ASP A 96 3.99 -20.96 -9.75
CA ASP A 96 3.69 -22.14 -8.95
C ASP A 96 3.04 -21.82 -7.59
N ARG A 97 3.29 -20.62 -7.04
CA ARG A 97 2.82 -20.22 -5.69
C ARG A 97 1.85 -19.03 -5.69
N VAL A 98 1.45 -18.51 -6.85
CA VAL A 98 0.59 -17.31 -6.93
C VAL A 98 -0.72 -17.46 -6.14
N HIS A 99 -1.38 -18.60 -6.26
CA HIS A 99 -2.67 -18.84 -5.61
C HIS A 99 -2.52 -18.92 -4.09
N ASP A 100 -1.50 -19.63 -3.61
CA ASP A 100 -1.20 -19.77 -2.18
C ASP A 100 -0.84 -18.43 -1.55
N ILE A 101 0.02 -17.66 -2.23
CA ILE A 101 0.42 -16.32 -1.80
C ILE A 101 -0.80 -15.39 -1.75
N ARG A 102 -1.69 -15.46 -2.73
CA ARG A 102 -2.94 -14.66 -2.74
C ARG A 102 -3.83 -15.01 -1.55
N LEU A 103 -3.97 -16.29 -1.22
CA LEU A 103 -4.76 -16.74 -0.08
C LEU A 103 -4.14 -16.26 1.25
N GLN A 104 -2.81 -16.36 1.38
CA GLN A 104 -2.09 -15.91 2.58
C GLN A 104 -2.17 -14.38 2.76
N LEU A 105 -2.02 -13.62 1.69
CA LEU A 105 -2.19 -12.16 1.73
C LEU A 105 -3.64 -11.80 2.06
N ALA A 106 -4.63 -12.49 1.51
CA ALA A 106 -6.03 -12.29 1.86
C ALA A 106 -6.31 -12.57 3.34
N ALA A 107 -5.69 -13.60 3.92
CA ALA A 107 -5.78 -13.88 5.36
C ALA A 107 -5.18 -12.77 6.24
N GLN A 108 -4.24 -11.99 5.69
CA GLN A 108 -3.66 -10.79 6.32
C GLN A 108 -4.44 -9.50 6.00
N GLY A 109 -5.56 -9.60 5.28
CA GLY A 109 -6.35 -8.45 4.83
C GLY A 109 -5.66 -7.63 3.74
N LEU A 110 -4.81 -8.26 2.92
CA LEU A 110 -4.11 -7.66 1.79
C LEU A 110 -4.62 -8.23 0.45
N PRO A 111 -4.78 -7.39 -0.60
CA PRO A 111 -4.73 -5.93 -0.57
C PRO A 111 -5.85 -5.40 0.33
N ARG A 112 -5.64 -4.25 0.98
CA ARG A 112 -6.67 -3.64 1.84
C ARG A 112 -7.91 -3.18 1.07
N GLY A 113 -7.90 -3.42 -0.24
CA GLY A 113 -8.96 -3.18 -1.17
C GLY A 113 -8.81 -1.80 -1.77
N GLY A 114 -8.46 -1.76 -3.06
CA GLY A 114 -9.15 -0.83 -3.95
C GLY A 114 -10.63 -1.23 -3.97
N MET A 115 -11.41 -0.63 -3.07
CA MET A 115 -12.84 -0.35 -3.23
C MET A 115 -13.76 -1.42 -3.85
N VAL A 116 -13.58 -2.72 -3.56
CA VAL A 116 -14.63 -3.73 -3.86
C VAL A 116 -15.76 -3.59 -2.83
N GLY A 117 -16.58 -2.56 -3.04
CA GLY A 117 -17.62 -2.09 -2.14
C GLY A 117 -18.00 -0.62 -2.37
N PHE A 118 -17.16 0.14 -3.10
CA PHE A 118 -17.41 1.55 -3.41
C PHE A 118 -17.69 1.83 -4.89
N GLU A 119 -17.38 0.94 -5.83
CA GLU A 119 -17.73 1.15 -7.25
C GLU A 119 -19.25 1.06 -7.52
N LEU A 120 -19.98 0.30 -6.69
CA LEU A 120 -21.45 0.34 -6.66
C LEU A 120 -22.00 1.60 -5.96
N MET A 121 -21.18 2.32 -5.19
CA MET A 121 -21.52 3.64 -4.63
C MET A 121 -21.15 4.77 -5.60
N GLU A 122 -20.16 4.58 -6.47
CA GLU A 122 -19.69 5.59 -7.41
C GLU A 122 -20.63 5.77 -8.62
N ASN A 123 -21.46 4.75 -8.90
CA ASN A 123 -22.59 4.86 -9.82
C ASN A 123 -23.88 5.39 -9.15
N GLN A 124 -23.86 5.67 -7.84
CA GLN A 124 -24.91 6.42 -7.14
C GLN A 124 -24.55 7.91 -6.98
N LYS A 125 -23.96 8.51 -8.03
CA LYS A 125 -23.78 9.97 -8.22
C LYS A 125 -25.10 10.74 -8.38
N LEU A 126 -26.18 10.27 -7.75
CA LEU A 126 -27.46 10.97 -7.63
C LEU A 126 -27.88 10.92 -6.15
N GLY A 127 -27.35 11.83 -5.33
CA GLY A 127 -27.86 12.07 -3.97
C GLY A 127 -26.86 12.37 -2.84
N VAL A 128 -25.55 12.12 -3.02
CA VAL A 128 -24.53 12.24 -1.94
C VAL A 128 -23.75 13.56 -1.88
N SER A 129 -24.02 14.53 -2.76
CA SER A 129 -23.20 15.76 -2.85
C SER A 129 -23.35 16.71 -1.66
N GLN A 130 -24.58 17.09 -1.30
CA GLN A 130 -24.80 18.26 -0.43
C GLN A 130 -24.33 18.08 1.02
N PHE A 131 -24.51 16.89 1.61
CA PHE A 131 -24.10 16.65 3.00
C PHE A 131 -22.58 16.50 3.15
N HIS A 132 -21.94 15.80 2.22
CA HIS A 132 -20.48 15.64 2.24
C HIS A 132 -19.76 16.96 1.93
N GLU A 133 -20.27 17.74 0.98
CA GLU A 133 -19.78 19.08 0.68
C GLU A 133 -19.89 19.99 1.90
N GLN A 134 -21.02 19.97 2.60
CA GLN A 134 -21.21 20.75 3.84
C GLN A 134 -20.20 20.36 4.94
N ILE A 135 -19.94 19.06 5.15
CA ILE A 135 -18.94 18.62 6.14
C ILE A 135 -17.53 19.07 5.74
N ASN A 136 -17.17 18.91 4.46
CA ASN A 136 -15.86 19.32 3.96
C ASN A 136 -15.66 20.82 4.04
N TYR A 137 -16.69 21.61 3.68
CA TYR A 137 -16.71 23.06 3.84
C TYR A 137 -16.52 23.47 5.30
N GLN A 138 -17.29 22.87 6.23
CA GLN A 138 -17.16 23.16 7.66
C GLN A 138 -15.76 22.85 8.18
N ARG A 139 -15.21 21.66 7.87
CA ARG A 139 -13.86 21.27 8.29
C ARG A 139 -12.79 22.19 7.70
N GLY A 140 -12.97 22.61 6.45
CA GLY A 140 -12.10 23.59 5.79
C GLY A 140 -12.12 24.93 6.52
N LEU A 141 -13.31 25.43 6.84
CA LEU A 141 -13.50 26.70 7.55
C LEU A 141 -12.90 26.66 8.96
N GLU A 142 -13.14 25.59 9.72
CA GLU A 142 -12.52 25.36 11.03
C GLU A 142 -10.98 25.36 10.96
N GLY A 143 -10.43 24.73 9.92
CA GLY A 143 -8.99 24.69 9.67
C GLY A 143 -8.39 26.06 9.32
N GLU A 144 -9.04 26.82 8.44
CA GLU A 144 -8.60 28.17 8.05
C GLU A 144 -8.71 29.17 9.21
N LEU A 145 -9.80 29.13 9.98
CA LEU A 145 -9.96 29.94 11.17
C LEU A 145 -8.87 29.61 12.20
N SER A 146 -8.60 28.33 12.42
CA SER A 146 -7.53 27.88 13.33
C SER A 146 -6.17 28.41 12.88
N ARG A 147 -5.84 28.34 11.58
CA ARG A 147 -4.59 28.90 11.02
C ARG A 147 -4.49 30.41 11.20
N THR A 148 -5.59 31.12 10.97
CA THR A 148 -5.62 32.59 11.08
C THR A 148 -5.45 33.05 12.52
N ILE A 149 -6.09 32.37 13.48
CA ILE A 149 -5.94 32.66 14.92
C ILE A 149 -4.52 32.34 15.39
N GLN A 150 -3.89 31.28 14.87
CA GLN A 150 -2.49 30.95 15.17
C GLN A 150 -1.48 32.01 14.65
N ALA A 151 -1.86 32.83 13.68
CA ALA A 151 -1.00 33.92 13.21
C ALA A 151 -0.89 35.08 14.24
N ILE A 152 -1.75 35.10 15.27
CA ILE A 152 -1.64 36.04 16.38
C ILE A 152 -0.41 35.66 17.21
N GLY A 153 0.56 36.57 17.35
CA GLY A 153 1.86 36.24 17.95
C GLY A 153 1.84 35.72 19.39
N SER A 154 0.76 35.91 20.14
CA SER A 154 0.56 35.33 21.49
C SER A 154 0.13 33.85 21.46
N VAL A 155 -0.42 33.36 20.34
CA VAL A 155 -1.05 32.04 20.21
C VAL A 155 -0.05 31.03 19.64
N ALA A 156 0.21 29.96 20.37
CA ALA A 156 1.04 28.83 19.94
C ALA A 156 0.23 27.77 19.17
N GLY A 157 -1.05 27.63 19.48
CA GLY A 157 -1.96 26.72 18.80
C GLY A 157 -3.41 27.16 18.96
N ALA A 158 -4.24 26.88 17.97
CA ALA A 158 -5.67 27.15 18.04
C ALA A 158 -6.48 26.01 17.43
N ARG A 159 -7.64 25.72 18.01
CA ARG A 159 -8.64 24.80 17.47
C ARG A 159 -10.00 25.47 17.50
N VAL A 160 -10.69 25.45 16.38
CA VAL A 160 -12.03 26.01 16.24
C VAL A 160 -13.02 24.89 15.98
N HIS A 161 -14.11 24.88 16.73
CA HIS A 161 -15.25 23.98 16.53
C HIS A 161 -16.48 24.81 16.21
N LEU A 162 -17.07 24.56 15.05
CA LEU A 162 -18.29 25.22 14.60
C LEU A 162 -19.48 24.27 14.76
N ALA A 163 -20.57 24.79 15.32
CA ALA A 163 -21.84 24.09 15.37
C ALA A 163 -22.83 24.82 14.46
N ILE A 164 -22.80 24.47 13.17
CA ILE A 164 -23.67 25.05 12.15
C ILE A 164 -24.90 24.14 11.97
N PRO A 165 -26.12 24.61 12.29
CA PRO A 165 -27.33 23.82 12.13
C PRO A 165 -27.66 23.60 10.65
N LYS A 166 -28.21 22.43 10.35
CA LYS A 166 -28.68 22.08 9.00
C LYS A 166 -29.93 22.88 8.68
N ARG A 167 -29.94 23.58 7.55
CA ARG A 167 -31.15 24.21 7.02
C ARG A 167 -32.08 23.12 6.50
N THR A 168 -33.30 23.04 7.00
CA THR A 168 -34.34 22.14 6.47
C THR A 168 -35.60 22.94 6.18
N ALA A 169 -36.33 22.62 5.12
CA ALA A 169 -37.54 23.33 4.70
C ALA A 169 -38.74 23.18 5.67
N PHE A 170 -38.55 22.48 6.80
CA PHE A 170 -39.62 22.11 7.74
C PHE A 170 -39.41 22.65 9.16
N LEU A 171 -38.26 23.26 9.46
CA LEU A 171 -37.99 23.89 10.75
C LEU A 171 -38.59 25.32 10.77
N ARG A 172 -39.33 25.64 11.83
CA ARG A 172 -39.92 26.98 12.05
C ARG A 172 -38.96 27.92 12.80
N ASP A 173 -37.96 27.36 13.49
CA ASP A 173 -36.95 28.11 14.23
C ASP A 173 -35.55 27.82 13.65
N ASP A 174 -34.94 28.84 13.06
CA ASP A 174 -33.53 28.82 12.67
C ASP A 174 -32.68 28.85 13.95
N LYS A 175 -32.04 27.72 14.29
CA LYS A 175 -31.03 27.72 15.35
C LYS A 175 -29.87 28.61 14.95
N THR A 176 -29.40 29.45 15.85
CA THR A 176 -28.21 30.27 15.61
C THR A 176 -26.95 29.39 15.63
N PRO A 177 -26.03 29.54 14.67
CA PRO A 177 -24.73 28.87 14.72
C PRO A 177 -23.96 29.30 15.97
N THR A 178 -23.21 28.36 16.56
CA THR A 178 -22.32 28.63 17.69
C THR A 178 -20.90 28.17 17.40
N ALA A 179 -19.92 28.75 18.10
CA ALA A 179 -18.51 28.40 17.95
C ALA A 179 -17.81 28.30 19.30
N SER A 180 -16.87 27.37 19.39
CA SER A 180 -15.94 27.25 20.51
C SER A 180 -14.51 27.31 19.98
N VAL A 181 -13.74 28.23 20.50
CA VAL A 181 -12.35 28.46 20.13
C VAL A 181 -11.48 28.10 21.32
N PHE A 182 -10.65 27.09 21.15
CA PHE A 182 -9.59 26.76 22.09
C PHE A 182 -8.30 27.40 21.61
N VAL A 183 -7.65 28.15 22.49
CA VAL A 183 -6.32 28.73 22.25
C VAL A 183 -5.33 28.14 23.23
N ASN A 184 -4.13 27.87 22.73
CA ASN A 184 -2.96 27.54 23.52
C ASN A 184 -1.95 28.67 23.34
N LEU A 185 -1.53 29.31 24.42
CA LEU A 185 -0.65 30.47 24.36
C LEU A 185 0.82 30.09 24.48
N HIS A 186 1.69 30.96 23.99
CA HIS A 186 3.12 30.81 24.27
C HIS A 186 3.39 31.02 25.77
N PRO A 187 4.38 30.34 26.37
CA PRO A 187 4.70 30.48 27.79
C PRO A 187 4.91 31.95 28.20
N GLY A 188 4.21 32.39 29.26
CA GLY A 188 4.30 33.76 29.77
C GLY A 188 3.58 34.82 28.95
N ARG A 189 2.85 34.43 27.89
CA ARG A 189 1.97 35.33 27.11
C ARG A 189 0.53 35.18 27.56
N ASN A 190 -0.22 36.27 27.44
CA ASN A 190 -1.66 36.31 27.66
C ASN A 190 -2.32 36.99 26.46
N LEU A 191 -3.61 36.72 26.24
CA LEU A 191 -4.43 37.50 25.31
C LEU A 191 -5.02 38.70 26.04
N ASP A 192 -4.91 39.88 25.43
CA ASP A 192 -5.63 41.06 25.90
C ASP A 192 -7.10 41.05 25.40
N ALA A 193 -7.92 41.93 25.96
CA ALA A 193 -9.34 42.01 25.60
C ALA A 193 -9.56 42.38 24.12
N ALA A 194 -8.67 43.13 23.50
CA ALA A 194 -8.78 43.52 22.10
C ALA A 194 -8.47 42.34 21.17
N GLN A 195 -7.48 41.51 21.52
CA GLN A 195 -7.15 40.27 20.80
C GLN A 195 -8.27 39.26 20.93
N VAL A 196 -8.85 39.09 22.12
CA VAL A 196 -10.02 38.22 22.32
C VAL A 196 -11.22 38.71 21.49
N ALA A 197 -11.51 40.01 21.53
CA ALA A 197 -12.59 40.60 20.72
C ALA A 197 -12.34 40.43 19.21
N GLY A 198 -11.08 40.56 18.76
CA GLY A 198 -10.67 40.29 17.38
C GLY A 198 -10.92 38.85 16.95
N ILE A 199 -10.57 37.87 17.81
CA ILE A 199 -10.84 36.45 17.57
C ILE A 199 -12.36 36.20 17.46
N VAL A 200 -13.14 36.74 18.39
CA VAL A 200 -14.60 36.62 18.39
C VAL A 200 -15.20 37.19 17.10
N HIS A 201 -14.78 38.39 16.71
CA HIS A 201 -15.31 39.05 15.52
C HIS A 201 -14.92 38.32 14.23
N LEU A 202 -13.68 37.84 14.14
CA LEU A 202 -13.20 37.04 13.01
C LEU A 202 -14.05 35.77 12.83
N VAL A 203 -14.30 35.04 13.91
CA VAL A 203 -15.09 33.79 13.85
C VAL A 203 -16.55 34.08 13.51
N ALA A 204 -17.17 35.05 14.17
CA ALA A 204 -18.57 35.42 13.95
C ALA A 204 -18.83 35.93 12.53
N SER A 205 -17.90 36.72 11.98
CA SER A 205 -18.01 37.22 10.60
C SER A 205 -17.74 36.15 9.53
N SER A 206 -17.04 35.08 9.89
CA SER A 206 -16.72 33.97 8.96
C SER A 206 -17.87 32.97 8.81
N VAL A 207 -18.87 33.00 9.70
CA VAL A 207 -20.03 32.11 9.64
C VAL A 207 -21.32 32.91 9.46
N PRO A 208 -22.12 32.65 8.42
CA PRO A 208 -23.38 33.35 8.22
C PRO A 208 -24.33 33.22 9.41
N ASN A 209 -24.96 34.32 9.81
CA ASN A 209 -25.94 34.40 10.90
C ASN A 209 -25.41 34.03 12.29
N MET A 210 -24.09 34.04 12.50
CA MET A 210 -23.47 33.89 13.81
C MET A 210 -23.38 35.24 14.53
N SER A 211 -23.79 35.31 15.80
CA SER A 211 -23.57 36.48 16.65
C SER A 211 -22.25 36.37 17.41
N ASN A 212 -21.65 37.51 17.77
CA ASN A 212 -20.43 37.55 18.58
C ASN A 212 -20.62 36.84 19.94
N GLU A 213 -21.82 36.94 20.54
CA GLU A 213 -22.19 36.29 21.81
C GLU A 213 -22.23 34.76 21.71
N SER A 214 -22.33 34.22 20.49
CA SER A 214 -22.35 32.77 20.22
C SER A 214 -20.95 32.15 20.11
N VAL A 215 -19.89 32.96 20.26
CA VAL A 215 -18.49 32.53 20.21
C VAL A 215 -17.92 32.51 21.63
N SER A 216 -17.42 31.35 22.05
CA SER A 216 -16.73 31.19 23.33
C SER A 216 -15.25 30.93 23.09
N VAL A 217 -14.38 31.70 23.74
CA VAL A 217 -12.91 31.51 23.66
C VAL A 217 -12.41 31.00 25.00
N ILE A 218 -11.69 29.88 24.99
CA ILE A 218 -11.13 29.23 26.18
C ILE A 218 -9.63 29.03 26.01
N ASP A 219 -8.88 29.15 27.12
CA ASP A 219 -7.45 28.88 27.16
C ASP A 219 -7.11 27.45 27.62
N GLU A 220 -5.81 27.12 27.65
CA GLU A 220 -5.30 25.82 28.12
C GLU A 220 -5.60 25.51 29.59
N THR A 221 -5.91 26.52 30.41
CA THR A 221 -6.27 26.35 31.82
C THR A 221 -7.77 26.09 32.02
N GLY A 222 -8.56 26.13 30.93
CA GLY A 222 -10.01 26.02 30.96
C GLY A 222 -10.70 27.32 31.38
N LYS A 223 -9.97 28.45 31.42
CA LYS A 223 -10.55 29.77 31.71
C LYS A 223 -11.25 30.29 30.46
N LEU A 224 -12.49 30.74 30.66
CA LEU A 224 -13.23 31.46 29.63
C LEU A 224 -12.66 32.87 29.49
N LEU A 225 -12.21 33.22 28.29
CA LEU A 225 -11.63 34.52 27.96
C LEU A 225 -12.69 35.52 27.46
N THR A 226 -13.84 35.03 27.02
CA THR A 226 -15.00 35.85 26.63
C THR A 226 -15.89 36.15 27.83
N SER A 227 -16.25 37.42 28.04
CA SER A 227 -17.38 37.77 28.90
C SER A 227 -18.68 37.60 28.10
N LYS A 228 -19.62 36.79 28.60
CA LYS A 228 -21.01 36.84 28.13
C LYS A 228 -21.70 38.08 28.69
#